data_AF-A0A0A9DKS9-F1
#
_entry.id   AF-A0A0A9DKS9-F1
#
_cell.length_a   1.000
_cell.length_b   1.000
_cell.length_c   1.000
_cell.angle_alpha   90.00
_cell.angle_beta   90.00
_cell.angle_gamma   90.00
#
_symmetry.space_group_name_H-M   'P 1'
#
loop_
_entity.id
_entity.type
_entity.pdbx_description
1 polymer ?
#
loop_
_entity_poly.entity_id
_entity_poly.type
_entity_poly.pdbx_seq_one_letter_code
_entity_poly.pdbx_strand_id
1 'polypeptide(L)'
;MEDGATRTVSSPLTPSMPIAVAVRSDGAVAVGGAAALRLIVSNDGWASCGVRDQAAPDGAVAALAVRERRRVYALMEAGAMDGGREWRIEEVSWKSESEGEMMVVFVFVGVALAIFMFWRFQMKQLAGNMNKKIR
;
A
#
# COMPACT_ATOMS: atom_id res chain seq x y z
N MET A 1 -4.58 25.71 14.33
CA MET A 1 -3.84 25.18 15.49
C MET A 1 -4.34 23.76 15.67
N GLU A 2 -3.49 22.76 15.42
CA GLU A 2 -3.80 21.40 15.89
C GLU A 2 -3.60 21.41 17.40
N ASP A 3 -4.70 21.32 18.14
CA ASP A 3 -4.64 21.06 19.57
C ASP A 3 -3.94 19.71 19.74
N GLY A 4 -2.75 19.69 20.33
CA GLY A 4 -1.95 18.50 20.60
C GLY A 4 -2.59 17.54 21.62
N ALA A 5 -3.91 17.41 21.57
CA ALA A 5 -4.73 16.56 22.41
C ALA A 5 -4.40 15.09 22.14
N THR A 6 -4.14 14.36 23.21
CA THR A 6 -4.01 12.90 23.18
C THR A 6 -5.34 12.30 22.71
N ARG A 7 -5.29 11.50 21.63
CA ARG A 7 -6.44 10.76 21.12
C ARG A 7 -6.22 9.28 21.36
N THR A 8 -7.16 8.64 22.05
CA THR A 8 -7.13 7.19 22.28
C THR A 8 -7.74 6.49 21.08
N VAL A 9 -6.95 5.67 20.40
CA VAL A 9 -7.40 4.88 19.25
C VAL A 9 -7.50 3.41 19.67
N SER A 10 -8.72 2.90 19.80
CA SER A 10 -8.97 1.49 20.07
C SER A 10 -9.48 0.80 18.81
N SER A 11 -8.70 -0.14 18.28
CA SER A 11 -9.15 -1.04 17.23
C SER A 11 -8.98 -2.48 17.71
N PRO A 12 -9.92 -3.40 17.39
CA PRO A 12 -9.73 -4.82 17.66
C PRO A 12 -8.50 -5.41 16.94
N LEU A 13 -7.90 -4.63 16.02
CA LEU A 13 -6.69 -4.97 15.28
C LEU A 13 -5.45 -4.21 15.74
N THR A 14 -5.49 -3.50 16.87
CA THR A 14 -4.26 -2.97 17.47
C THR A 14 -3.44 -4.15 18.02
N PRO A 15 -2.13 -4.24 17.76
CA PRO A 15 -1.32 -5.31 18.34
C PRO A 15 -1.45 -5.28 19.86
N SER A 16 -1.46 -6.46 20.50
CA SER A 16 -1.51 -6.57 21.96
C SER A 16 -0.34 -5.83 22.65
N MET A 17 0.77 -5.65 21.93
CA MET A 17 1.91 -4.82 22.31
C MET A 17 2.45 -4.09 21.07
N PRO A 18 2.02 -2.84 20.80
CA PRO A 18 2.68 -2.00 19.81
C PRO A 18 4.04 -1.57 20.38
N ILE A 19 5.11 -1.85 19.63
CA ILE A 19 6.50 -1.57 20.04
C ILE A 19 7.04 -0.35 19.29
N ALA A 20 6.61 -0.16 18.03
CA ALA A 20 7.09 0.92 17.19
C ALA A 20 5.97 1.50 16.33
N VAL A 21 6.03 2.81 16.07
CA VAL A 21 5.09 3.53 15.22
C VAL A 21 5.85 4.51 14.32
N ALA A 22 5.48 4.61 13.05
CA ALA A 22 5.99 5.63 12.15
C ALA A 22 4.90 6.17 11.21
N VAL A 23 4.88 7.48 11.02
CA VAL A 23 3.92 8.17 10.14
C VAL A 23 4.52 8.28 8.74
N ARG A 24 3.77 7.82 7.73
CA ARG A 24 4.14 7.99 6.32
C ARG A 24 3.69 9.35 5.80
N SER A 25 4.34 9.80 4.73
CA SER A 25 4.03 11.07 4.06
C SER A 25 2.63 11.12 3.43
N ASP A 26 1.96 9.98 3.26
CA ASP A 26 0.57 9.89 2.80
C ASP A 26 -0.46 9.88 3.94
N GLY A 27 -0.03 10.10 5.18
CA GLY A 27 -0.90 10.12 6.36
C GLY A 27 -1.23 8.73 6.92
N ALA A 28 -0.77 7.65 6.28
CA ALA A 28 -0.88 6.31 6.84
C ALA A 28 0.14 6.11 7.97
N VAL A 29 -0.19 5.26 8.93
CA VAL A 29 0.67 4.97 10.09
C VAL A 29 1.06 3.51 10.09
N ALA A 30 2.37 3.25 10.01
CA ALA A 30 2.91 1.91 10.18
C ALA A 30 3.07 1.63 11.68
N VAL A 31 2.50 0.53 12.14
CA VAL A 31 2.58 0.07 13.52
C VAL A 31 3.22 -1.31 13.55
N GLY A 32 4.33 -1.42 14.28
CA GLY A 32 5.07 -2.65 14.50
C GLY A 32 4.83 -3.21 15.89
N GLY A 33 4.65 -4.51 15.96
CA GLY A 33 4.59 -5.27 17.20
C GLY A 33 5.46 -6.53 17.15
N ALA A 34 5.31 -7.38 18.15
CA ALA A 34 6.16 -8.56 18.33
C ALA A 34 6.11 -9.58 17.16
N ALA A 35 5.01 -9.63 16.40
CA ALA A 35 4.82 -10.63 15.34
C ALA A 35 4.13 -10.07 14.08
N ALA A 36 3.85 -8.77 14.03
CA ALA A 36 3.13 -8.18 12.91
C ALA A 36 3.49 -6.73 12.71
N LEU A 37 3.57 -6.35 11.44
CA LEU A 37 3.57 -4.97 11.00
C LEU A 37 2.22 -4.69 10.33
N ARG A 38 1.54 -3.62 10.75
CA ARG A 38 0.25 -3.22 10.18
C ARG A 38 0.33 -1.79 9.67
N LEU A 39 -0.25 -1.56 8.50
CA LEU A 39 -0.46 -0.23 7.96
C LEU A 39 -1.88 0.21 8.30
N ILE A 40 -2.00 1.25 9.13
CA ILE A 40 -3.25 1.76 9.63
C ILE A 40 -3.56 3.09 8.95
N VAL A 41 -4.82 3.29 8.58
CA VAL A 41 -5.33 4.53 8.01
C VAL A 41 -6.58 4.98 8.76
N SER A 42 -6.85 6.29 8.73
CA SER A 42 -8.06 6.89 9.28
C SER A 42 -8.62 7.89 8.28
N ASN A 43 -9.95 7.93 8.16
CA ASN A 43 -10.66 8.88 7.31
C ASN A 43 -11.42 9.95 8.12
N ASP A 44 -11.34 9.90 9.46
CA ASP A 44 -12.13 10.72 10.38
C ASP A 44 -11.25 11.40 11.45
N GLY A 45 -9.99 11.66 11.12
CA GLY A 45 -9.07 12.34 12.03
C GLY A 45 -8.68 11.49 13.25
N TRP A 46 -8.51 10.18 13.05
CA TRP A 46 -8.14 9.18 14.07
C TRP A 46 -9.24 8.85 15.08
N ALA A 47 -10.48 9.29 14.88
CA ALA A 47 -11.60 8.85 15.72
C ALA A 47 -11.89 7.35 15.52
N SER A 48 -11.68 6.84 14.31
CA SER A 48 -11.62 5.42 13.99
C SER A 48 -10.39 5.11 13.13
N CYS A 49 -10.01 3.84 13.08
CA CYS A 49 -8.91 3.41 12.23
C CYS A 49 -9.18 2.03 11.61
N GLY A 50 -8.71 1.87 10.37
CA GLY A 50 -8.77 0.64 9.61
C GLY A 50 -7.37 0.12 9.29
N VAL A 51 -7.22 -1.20 9.23
CA VAL A 51 -5.99 -1.82 8.72
C VAL A 51 -6.07 -1.85 7.21
N ARG A 52 -5.20 -1.08 6.55
CA ARG A 52 -5.06 -1.08 5.10
C ARG A 52 -4.31 -2.31 4.62
N ASP A 53 -3.27 -2.71 5.35
CA ASP A 53 -2.44 -3.85 4.99
C ASP A 53 -1.71 -4.44 6.21
N GLN A 54 -1.31 -5.70 6.10
CA GLN A 54 -0.56 -6.43 7.11
C GLN A 54 0.62 -7.17 6.47
N ALA A 55 1.80 -6.97 7.05
CA ALA A 55 3.02 -7.69 6.73
C ALA A 55 3.42 -8.49 7.96
N ALA A 56 3.90 -9.72 7.73
CA ALA A 56 4.40 -10.61 8.76
C ALA A 56 5.93 -10.67 8.62
N PRO A 57 6.67 -9.81 9.33
CA PRO A 57 8.12 -9.93 9.37
C PRO A 57 8.54 -11.20 10.13
N ASP A 58 9.73 -11.73 9.80
CA ASP A 58 10.32 -12.92 10.43
C ASP A 58 10.91 -12.64 11.85
N GLY A 59 10.38 -11.64 12.56
CA GLY A 59 10.88 -11.24 13.87
C GLY A 59 10.13 -10.08 14.51
N ALA A 60 10.52 -9.77 15.75
CA ALA A 60 9.96 -8.64 16.49
C ALA A 60 10.50 -7.31 15.96
N VAL A 61 9.58 -6.38 15.67
CA VAL A 61 9.93 -5.04 15.21
C VAL A 61 10.33 -4.19 16.41
N ALA A 62 11.59 -3.74 16.44
CA ALA A 62 12.14 -2.89 17.50
C ALA A 62 11.99 -1.40 17.18
N ALA A 63 12.13 -1.01 15.92
CA ALA A 63 11.94 0.37 15.48
C ALA A 63 11.42 0.42 14.05
N LEU A 64 10.76 1.54 13.73
CA LEU A 64 10.29 1.84 12.38
C LEU A 64 10.79 3.19 11.95
N ALA A 65 11.25 3.27 10.70
CA ALA A 65 11.61 4.51 10.05
C ALA A 65 10.88 4.61 8.72
N VAL A 66 10.46 5.82 8.37
CA VAL A 66 9.92 6.11 7.04
C VAL A 66 10.95 6.93 6.28
N ARG A 67 11.20 6.55 5.03
CA ARG A 67 11.99 7.33 4.09
C ARG A 67 11.08 7.96 3.03
N GLU A 68 11.65 8.90 2.30
CA GLU A 68 11.07 9.45 1.08
C GLU A 68 10.52 8.35 0.16
N ARG A 69 9.41 8.65 -0.52
CA ARG A 69 8.62 7.71 -1.35
C ARG A 69 7.89 6.60 -0.58
N ARG A 70 7.44 6.85 0.65
CA ARG A 70 6.53 5.95 1.41
C ARG A 70 7.15 4.59 1.80
N ARG A 71 8.47 4.45 1.69
CA ARG A 71 9.19 3.22 2.07
C ARG A 71 9.31 3.14 3.59
N VAL A 72 8.86 2.03 4.15
CA VAL A 72 8.93 1.75 5.59
C VAL A 72 10.06 0.76 5.83
N TYR A 73 10.98 1.13 6.71
CA TYR A 73 12.09 0.30 7.15
C TYR A 73 11.82 -0.19 8.57
N ALA A 74 11.83 -1.50 8.75
CA ALA A 74 11.71 -2.15 10.06
C ALA A 74 13.09 -2.56 10.55
N LEU A 75 13.46 -2.10 11.74
CA LEU A 75 14.63 -2.59 12.46
C LEU A 75 14.20 -3.80 13.31
N MET A 76 14.88 -4.92 13.13
CA MET A 76 14.56 -6.20 13.75
C MET A 76 15.82 -6.86 14.28
N GLU A 77 15.65 -7.70 15.30
CA GLU A 77 16.73 -8.51 15.83
C GLU A 77 16.97 -9.70 14.89
N ALA A 78 18.17 -9.80 14.32
CA ALA A 78 18.55 -10.84 13.36
C ALA A 78 19.10 -12.09 14.04
N GLY A 79 19.71 -11.92 15.22
CA GLY A 79 20.34 -12.99 15.99
C GLY A 79 21.20 -12.46 17.12
N ALA A 80 21.74 -13.36 17.93
CA ALA A 80 22.75 -13.05 18.93
C ALA A 80 24.13 -13.32 18.33
N MET A 81 25.03 -12.34 18.42
CA MET A 81 26.44 -12.49 18.06
C MET A 81 27.28 -12.44 19.33
N ASP A 82 28.46 -13.06 19.34
CA ASP A 82 29.32 -13.07 20.53
C ASP A 82 29.65 -11.63 20.97
N GLY A 83 29.04 -11.20 22.08
CA GLY A 83 29.17 -9.85 22.65
C GLY A 83 28.03 -8.86 22.36
N GLY A 84 26.95 -9.23 21.66
CA GLY A 84 25.83 -8.32 21.42
C GLY A 84 24.63 -8.89 20.65
N ARG A 85 23.66 -8.01 20.35
CA ARG A 85 22.51 -8.31 19.48
C ARG A 85 22.78 -7.82 18.08
N GLU A 86 22.57 -8.67 17.08
CA GLU A 86 22.64 -8.31 15.67
C GLU A 86 21.29 -7.73 15.24
N TRP A 87 21.33 -6.57 14.58
CA TRP A 87 20.13 -5.89 14.10
C TRP A 87 20.13 -5.86 12.58
N ARG A 88 19.00 -6.24 11.99
CA ARG A 88 18.74 -6.18 10.55
C ARG A 88 17.69 -5.12 10.25
N ILE A 89 17.92 -4.36 9.19
CA ILE A 89 16.93 -3.45 8.64
C ILE A 89 16.31 -4.13 7.41
N GLU A 90 15.00 -4.26 7.42
CA GLU A 90 14.25 -4.80 6.29
C GLU A 90 13.33 -3.73 5.69
N GLU A 91 13.35 -3.62 4.36
CA GLU A 91 12.38 -2.78 3.64
C GLU A 91 11.07 -3.55 3.54
N VAL A 92 10.02 -3.01 4.14
CA VAL A 92 8.74 -3.70 4.18
C VAL A 92 7.93 -3.32 2.95
N SER A 93 7.70 -4.32 2.10
CA SER A 93 6.79 -4.20 0.97
C SER A 93 5.38 -4.64 1.37
N TRP A 94 4.40 -3.82 1.00
CA TRP A 94 2.99 -4.03 1.32
C TRP A 94 2.28 -4.61 0.10
N LYS A 95 1.50 -5.67 0.29
CA LYS A 95 0.85 -6.41 -0.79
C LYS A 95 -0.21 -5.57 -1.52
N SER A 96 -0.93 -4.73 -0.77
CA SER A 96 -1.93 -3.79 -1.29
C SER A 96 -1.34 -2.74 -2.25
N GLU A 97 -0.05 -2.44 -2.15
CA GLU A 97 0.62 -1.50 -3.05
C GLU A 97 0.79 -2.13 -4.45
N SER A 98 1.05 -3.45 -4.51
CA SER A 98 1.14 -4.20 -5.77
C SER A 98 -0.21 -4.45 -6.45
N GLU A 99 -1.27 -4.67 -5.66
CA GLU A 99 -2.62 -4.94 -6.19
C GLU A 99 -3.24 -3.68 -6.80
N GLY A 100 -3.03 -2.51 -6.17
CA GLY A 100 -3.50 -1.23 -6.70
C GLY A 100 -2.88 -0.89 -8.07
N GLU A 101 -1.58 -1.17 -8.24
CA GLU A 101 -0.88 -0.94 -9.51
C GLU A 101 -1.41 -1.88 -10.61
N MET A 102 -1.66 -3.14 -10.28
CA MET A 102 -2.24 -4.12 -11.20
C MET A 102 -3.65 -3.70 -11.67
N MET A 103 -4.48 -3.18 -10.76
CA MET A 103 -5.81 -2.65 -11.10
C MET A 103 -5.73 -1.49 -12.09
N VAL A 104 -4.81 -0.54 -11.87
CA VAL A 104 -4.61 0.59 -12.77
C VAL A 104 -4.19 0.12 -14.16
N VAL A 105 -3.29 -0.86 -14.26
CA VAL A 105 -2.89 -1.46 -15.54
C VAL A 105 -4.08 -2.10 -16.24
N PHE A 106 -4.91 -2.88 -15.53
CA PHE A 106 -6.11 -3.49 -16.12
C PHE A 106 -7.12 -2.46 -16.65
N VAL A 107 -7.31 -1.35 -15.94
CA VAL A 107 -8.16 -0.25 -16.41
C VAL A 107 -7.61 0.35 -17.70
N PHE A 108 -6.31 0.66 -17.77
CA PHE A 108 -5.70 1.19 -18.99
C PHE A 108 -5.77 0.22 -20.16
N VAL A 109 -5.54 -1.07 -19.92
CA VAL A 109 -5.70 -2.11 -20.94
C VAL A 109 -7.14 -2.18 -21.44
N GLY A 110 -8.12 -2.14 -20.52
CA GLY A 110 -9.54 -2.13 -20.88
C GLY A 110 -9.93 -0.92 -21.73
N VAL A 111 -9.46 0.27 -21.37
CA VAL A 111 -9.70 1.51 -22.14
C VAL A 111 -9.05 1.43 -23.52
N ALA A 112 -7.79 1.00 -23.61
CA ALA A 112 -7.09 0.83 -24.88
C ALA A 112 -7.81 -0.17 -25.79
N LEU A 113 -8.27 -1.29 -25.23
CA LEU A 113 -9.04 -2.30 -25.97
C LEU A 113 -10.38 -1.73 -26.47
N ALA A 114 -11.09 -0.97 -25.65
CA ALA A 114 -12.35 -0.34 -26.04
C ALA A 114 -12.17 0.65 -27.20
N ILE A 115 -11.13 1.49 -27.14
CA ILE A 115 -10.76 2.42 -28.23
C ILE A 115 -10.40 1.64 -29.49
N PHE A 116 -9.59 0.57 -29.36
CA PHE A 116 -9.20 -0.27 -30.49
C PHE A 116 -10.42 -0.94 -31.15
N MET A 117 -11.34 -1.50 -30.36
CA MET A 117 -12.56 -2.11 -30.89
C MET A 117 -13.46 -1.07 -31.56
N PHE A 118 -13.59 0.13 -30.98
CA PHE A 118 -14.35 1.23 -31.59
C PHE A 118 -13.76 1.62 -32.95
N TRP A 119 -12.45 1.89 -33.01
CA TRP A 119 -11.76 2.20 -34.26
C TRP A 119 -11.91 1.06 -35.29
N ARG A 120 -11.72 -0.19 -34.85
CA ARG A 120 -11.82 -1.38 -35.69
C ARG A 120 -13.21 -1.55 -36.30
N PHE A 121 -14.26 -1.22 -35.55
CA PHE A 121 -15.65 -1.30 -35.98
C PHE A 121 -16.03 -0.15 -36.92
N GLN A 122 -15.59 1.08 -36.59
CA GLN A 122 -15.76 2.27 -37.44
C GLN A 122 -15.12 2.07 -38.82
N MET A 123 -13.89 1.54 -38.89
CA MET A 123 -13.21 1.24 -40.16
C MET A 123 -13.94 0.17 -41.00
N LYS A 124 -14.59 -0.80 -40.33
CA LYS A 124 -15.40 -1.83 -40.99
C LYS A 124 -16.65 -1.23 -41.65
N GLN A 125 -17.30 -0.28 -40.98
CA GLN A 125 -18.46 0.43 -41.55
C GLN A 125 -18.06 1.38 -42.68
N LEU A 126 -16.92 2.07 -42.57
CA LEU A 126 -16.41 2.95 -43.63
C LEU A 126 -16.11 2.18 -44.92
N ALA A 127 -15.40 1.06 -44.82
CA ALA A 127 -15.08 0.20 -45.97
C ALA A 127 -16.34 -0.38 -46.63
N GLY A 128 -17.35 -0.75 -45.83
CA GLY A 128 -18.62 -1.30 -46.34
C GLY A 128 -19.50 -0.27 -47.06
N ASN A 129 -19.51 0.99 -46.62
CA ASN A 129 -20.30 2.04 -47.27
C ASN A 129 -19.63 2.64 -48.52
N MET A 130 -18.29 2.66 -48.59
CA MET A 130 -17.58 3.12 -49.80
C MET A 130 -17.77 2.17 -50.99
N ASN A 131 -17.88 0.86 -50.76
CA ASN A 131 -18.07 -0.13 -51.82
C ASN A 131 -19.44 -0.02 -52.53
N LYS A 132 -20.39 0.74 -51.97
CA LYS A 132 -21.71 0.95 -52.59
C LYS A 132 -21.76 2.13 -53.57
N LYS A 133 -20.73 2.99 -53.60
CA LYS A 133 -20.67 4.14 -54.53
C LYS A 133 -20.01 3.82 -55.89
N ILE A 134 -19.49 2.60 -56.08
CA ILE A 134 -18.76 2.20 -57.29
C ILE A 134 -19.67 1.41 -58.28
N ARG A 135 -20.97 1.25 -57.98
CA ARG A 135 -21.94 0.63 -58.91
C ARG A 135 -22.99 1.61 -59.38
#